data_AF-X1L1L2-F1
#
_entry.id   AF-X1L1L2-F1
#
_cell.length_a   1.000
_cell.length_b   1.000
_cell.length_c   1.000
_cell.angle_alpha   90.00
_cell.angle_beta   90.00
_cell.angle_gamma   90.00
#
_symmetry.space_group_name_H-M   'P 1'
#
loop_
_entity.id
_entity.type
_entity.pdbx_description
1 polymer ?
#
loop_
_entity_poly.entity_id
_entity_poly.type
_entity_poly.pdbx_seq_one_letter_code
_entity_poly.pdbx_strand_id
1 'polypeptide(L)'
;LRQHGYHLTNLTGSPGAITPAALDGIDILVLPDCELAFTAAEITAIQNFVSNGGALLAIGEWPPAFNYVSYNDLLSTYGITFHSSNSSTQDGTSFLASPVTAGVSLVDLSSCGDLETTHPARVIGYTDDGYEFLAQYEGWNGNGNIVVLTDTAPFTNSRLPWGTSGTADDKTLLINTFRFLCLGPIHRVPDVLIVGAVSPYQAYLDDVKAKLDGTGYFDNVG
;
A
#
# COMPACT_ATOMS: atom_id res chain seq x y z
N LEU A 1 8.50 5.69 -9.04
CA LEU A 1 9.19 6.13 -7.80
C LEU A 1 10.69 6.44 -7.97
N ARG A 2 11.44 5.70 -8.81
CA ARG A 2 12.88 5.97 -9.06
C ARG A 2 13.20 7.42 -9.47
N GLN A 3 12.35 8.04 -10.29
CA GLN A 3 12.46 9.46 -10.68
C GLN A 3 12.29 10.44 -9.50
N HIS A 4 11.70 9.99 -8.39
CA HIS A 4 11.55 10.74 -7.15
C HIS A 4 12.62 10.37 -6.11
N GLY A 5 13.66 9.64 -6.52
CA GLY A 5 14.82 9.33 -5.68
C GLY A 5 14.75 8.00 -4.94
N TYR A 6 13.66 7.23 -5.04
CA TYR A 6 13.56 5.95 -4.33
C TYR A 6 14.38 4.84 -4.99
N HIS A 7 15.08 4.04 -4.18
CA HIS A 7 15.68 2.79 -4.64
C HIS A 7 14.69 1.65 -4.45
N LEU A 8 14.53 0.80 -5.46
CA LEU A 8 13.54 -0.27 -5.41
C LEU A 8 14.19 -1.62 -5.57
N THR A 9 13.88 -2.50 -4.63
CA THR A 9 14.24 -3.92 -4.62
C THR A 9 12.96 -4.73 -4.69
N ASN A 10 12.93 -5.74 -5.55
CA ASN A 10 11.82 -6.68 -5.61
C ASN A 10 12.19 -7.94 -4.83
N LEU A 11 11.31 -8.38 -3.93
CA LEU A 11 11.41 -9.69 -3.29
C LEU A 11 10.46 -10.65 -4.01
N THR A 12 11.02 -11.66 -4.67
CA THR A 12 10.26 -12.79 -5.21
C THR A 12 10.54 -14.02 -4.37
N GLY A 13 9.50 -14.69 -3.87
CA GLY A 13 9.66 -15.87 -3.03
C GLY A 13 8.33 -16.52 -2.64
N SER A 14 8.43 -17.64 -1.90
CA SER A 14 7.28 -18.31 -1.29
C SER A 14 7.06 -17.79 0.14
N PRO A 15 5.92 -18.12 0.80
CA PRO A 15 5.74 -17.84 2.22
C PRO A 15 6.96 -18.26 3.06
N GLY A 16 7.41 -17.35 3.91
CA GLY A 16 8.66 -17.43 4.67
C GLY A 16 9.81 -16.57 4.10
N ALA A 17 9.63 -15.92 2.95
CA ALA A 17 10.67 -15.10 2.32
C ALA A 17 10.90 -13.75 3.02
N ILE A 18 9.88 -13.21 3.71
CA ILE A 18 10.00 -11.92 4.41
C ILE A 18 10.68 -12.14 5.77
N THR A 19 12.01 -12.14 5.76
CA THR A 19 12.85 -12.36 6.94
C THR A 19 13.50 -11.06 7.41
N PRO A 20 14.00 -10.98 8.66
CA PRO A 20 14.77 -9.82 9.11
C PRO A 20 15.96 -9.49 8.21
N ALA A 21 16.63 -10.50 7.64
CA ALA A 21 17.74 -10.30 6.71
C ALA A 21 17.28 -9.72 5.36
N ALA A 22 16.06 -10.05 4.91
CA ALA A 22 15.49 -9.47 3.69
C ALA A 22 15.04 -8.01 3.89
N LEU A 23 14.72 -7.63 5.14
CA LEU A 23 14.32 -6.28 5.52
C LEU A 23 15.50 -5.41 5.98
N ASP A 24 16.71 -5.97 6.07
CA ASP A 24 17.89 -5.22 6.50
C ASP A 24 18.23 -4.11 5.50
N GLY A 25 18.41 -2.89 6.02
CA GLY A 25 18.64 -1.71 5.21
C GLY A 25 17.45 -1.26 4.36
N ILE A 26 16.27 -1.86 4.50
CA ILE A 26 15.03 -1.38 3.86
C ILE A 26 14.40 -0.28 4.71
N ASP A 27 13.85 0.73 4.07
CA ASP A 27 13.18 1.86 4.72
C ASP A 27 11.65 1.75 4.58
N ILE A 28 11.15 1.22 3.45
CA ILE A 28 9.72 1.00 3.19
C ILE A 28 9.48 -0.42 2.67
N LEU A 29 8.56 -1.16 3.29
CA LEU A 29 8.03 -2.41 2.78
C LEU A 29 6.68 -2.17 2.08
N VAL A 30 6.51 -2.72 0.89
CA VAL A 30 5.24 -2.69 0.13
C VAL A 30 4.71 -4.12 -0.02
N LEU A 31 3.47 -4.33 0.41
CA LEU A 31 2.72 -5.59 0.31
C LEU A 31 1.50 -5.38 -0.61
N PRO A 32 1.68 -5.49 -1.94
CA PRO A 32 0.60 -5.35 -2.89
C PRO A 32 -0.13 -6.67 -3.08
N ASP A 33 -1.37 -6.76 -2.57
CA ASP A 33 -2.32 -7.83 -2.87
C ASP A 33 -1.71 -9.24 -2.70
N CYS A 34 -1.17 -9.51 -1.51
CA CYS A 34 -0.59 -10.82 -1.22
C CYS A 34 -1.69 -11.88 -1.06
N GLU A 35 -1.80 -12.78 -2.04
CA GLU A 35 -2.79 -13.86 -2.05
C GLU A 35 -2.40 -15.08 -1.20
N LEU A 36 -1.10 -15.28 -0.96
CA LEU A 36 -0.61 -16.34 -0.08
C LEU A 36 -0.57 -15.85 1.37
N ALA A 37 -0.95 -16.73 2.29
CA ALA A 37 -0.90 -16.44 3.71
C ALA A 37 0.53 -16.15 4.18
N PHE A 38 0.70 -15.10 4.97
CA PHE A 38 1.95 -14.84 5.67
C PHE A 38 2.15 -15.88 6.77
N THR A 39 3.39 -16.34 6.92
CA THR A 39 3.74 -17.17 8.08
C THR A 39 3.78 -16.32 9.35
N ALA A 40 3.61 -16.93 10.52
CA ALA A 40 3.76 -16.24 11.80
C ALA A 40 5.15 -15.58 11.96
N ALA A 41 6.20 -16.18 11.38
CA ALA A 41 7.54 -15.62 11.36
C ALA A 41 7.63 -14.35 10.51
N GLU A 42 6.96 -14.30 9.36
CA GLU A 42 6.90 -13.10 8.52
C GLU A 42 6.10 -11.99 9.20
N ILE A 43 4.94 -12.31 9.78
CA ILE A 43 4.15 -11.33 10.54
C ILE A 43 5.01 -10.71 11.65
N THR A 44 5.71 -11.55 12.42
CA THR A 44 6.63 -11.08 13.46
C THR A 44 7.78 -10.23 12.88
N ALA A 45 8.36 -10.63 11.76
CA ALA A 45 9.44 -9.88 11.11
C ALA A 45 8.96 -8.50 10.64
N ILE A 46 7.76 -8.41 10.05
CA ILE A 46 7.17 -7.16 9.57
C ILE A 46 6.80 -6.25 10.73
N GLN A 47 6.16 -6.77 11.78
CA GLN A 47 5.82 -5.97 12.97
C GLN A 47 7.07 -5.45 13.67
N ASN A 48 8.14 -6.25 13.74
CA ASN A 48 9.44 -5.81 14.25
C ASN A 48 10.11 -4.76 13.34
N PHE A 49 9.99 -4.91 12.03
CA PHE A 49 10.47 -3.90 11.09
C PHE A 49 9.77 -2.57 11.31
N VAL A 50 8.44 -2.58 11.48
CA VAL A 50 7.67 -1.37 11.79
C VAL A 50 8.01 -0.78 13.16
N SER A 51 8.16 -1.60 14.20
CA SER A 51 8.53 -1.11 15.53
C SER A 51 9.95 -0.52 15.60
N ASN A 52 10.82 -0.89 14.65
CA ASN A 52 12.17 -0.35 14.51
C ASN A 52 12.27 0.83 13.52
N GLY A 53 11.14 1.39 13.09
CA GLY A 53 11.09 2.61 12.27
C GLY A 53 10.91 2.39 10.78
N GLY A 54 10.87 1.13 10.32
CA GLY A 54 10.53 0.78 8.94
C GLY A 54 9.06 1.10 8.63
N ALA A 55 8.76 1.63 7.44
CA ALA A 55 7.40 2.00 7.08
C ALA A 55 6.71 0.93 6.23
N LEU A 56 5.39 0.80 6.34
CA LEU A 56 4.61 -0.22 5.63
C LEU A 56 3.54 0.40 4.73
N LEU A 57 3.55 0.02 3.46
CA LEU A 57 2.40 0.18 2.57
C LEU A 57 1.76 -1.18 2.36
N ALA A 58 0.55 -1.38 2.90
CA ALA A 58 -0.24 -2.58 2.67
C ALA A 58 -1.37 -2.23 1.70
N ILE A 59 -1.49 -2.98 0.61
CA ILE A 59 -2.56 -2.79 -0.37
C ILE A 59 -3.30 -4.11 -0.44
N GLY A 60 -4.57 -4.09 -0.07
CA GLY A 60 -5.48 -5.21 -0.26
C GLY A 60 -6.28 -5.06 -1.54
N GLU A 61 -7.32 -5.86 -1.63
CA GLU A 61 -8.27 -5.88 -2.74
C GLU A 61 -9.65 -6.27 -2.19
N TRP A 62 -10.71 -6.36 -3.00
CA TRP A 62 -11.95 -6.99 -2.52
C TRP A 62 -11.70 -8.44 -2.05
N PRO A 63 -12.16 -8.83 -0.83
CA PRO A 63 -12.10 -10.22 -0.42
C PRO A 63 -13.02 -11.11 -1.29
N PRO A 64 -12.58 -12.31 -1.73
CA PRO A 64 -11.38 -13.02 -1.30
C PRO A 64 -10.22 -12.97 -2.32
N ALA A 65 -10.10 -11.91 -3.14
CA ALA A 65 -9.04 -11.81 -4.15
C ALA A 65 -7.63 -11.89 -3.54
N PHE A 66 -7.49 -11.49 -2.28
CA PHE A 66 -6.25 -11.52 -1.51
C PHE A 66 -6.40 -12.24 -0.16
N ASN A 67 -5.30 -12.53 0.53
CA ASN A 67 -5.34 -13.15 1.85
C ASN A 67 -5.66 -12.16 2.98
N TYR A 68 -6.90 -11.66 3.02
CA TYR A 68 -7.34 -10.68 4.02
C TYR A 68 -7.13 -11.16 5.46
N VAL A 69 -7.20 -12.48 5.71
CA VAL A 69 -6.96 -13.06 7.05
C VAL A 69 -5.53 -12.78 7.52
N SER A 70 -4.52 -13.08 6.70
CA SER A 70 -3.13 -12.80 7.07
C SER A 70 -2.80 -11.30 7.13
N TYR A 71 -3.47 -10.46 6.33
CA TYR A 71 -3.38 -8.99 6.50
C TYR A 71 -3.96 -8.56 7.85
N ASN A 72 -5.09 -9.13 8.28
CA ASN A 72 -5.70 -8.82 9.58
C ASN A 72 -4.83 -9.30 10.75
N ASP A 73 -4.22 -10.49 10.64
CA ASP A 73 -3.25 -10.98 11.63
C ASP A 73 -2.04 -10.02 11.76
N LEU A 74 -1.62 -9.41 10.65
CA LEU A 74 -0.55 -8.41 10.62
C LEU A 74 -0.98 -7.05 11.18
N LEU A 75 -2.13 -6.53 10.73
CA LEU A 75 -2.51 -5.12 10.85
C LEU A 75 -3.36 -4.79 12.08
N SER A 76 -4.03 -5.78 12.68
CA SER A 76 -4.95 -5.57 13.81
C SER A 76 -4.29 -4.92 15.03
N THR A 77 -3.01 -5.16 15.27
CA THR A 77 -2.24 -4.49 16.33
C THR A 77 -2.08 -2.97 16.12
N TYR A 78 -2.32 -2.47 14.91
CA TYR A 78 -2.31 -1.05 14.58
C TYR A 78 -3.73 -0.47 14.48
N GLY A 79 -4.77 -1.28 14.73
CA GLY A 79 -6.16 -0.85 14.67
C GLY A 79 -6.76 -0.85 13.25
N ILE A 80 -6.21 -1.63 12.31
CA ILE A 80 -6.72 -1.73 10.93
C ILE A 80 -7.11 -3.17 10.65
N THR A 81 -8.33 -3.39 10.16
CA THR A 81 -8.86 -4.71 9.80
C THR A 81 -9.64 -4.62 8.49
N PHE A 82 -9.42 -5.53 7.56
CA PHE A 82 -10.27 -5.71 6.38
C PHE A 82 -11.53 -6.50 6.73
N HIS A 83 -12.69 -6.03 6.27
CA HIS A 83 -13.91 -6.82 6.29
C HIS A 83 -13.80 -8.04 5.38
N SER A 84 -14.55 -9.12 5.66
CA SER A 84 -14.43 -10.41 4.96
C SER A 84 -15.30 -10.53 3.70
N SER A 85 -16.20 -9.58 3.45
CA SER A 85 -17.17 -9.66 2.34
C SER A 85 -17.65 -8.30 1.82
N ASN A 86 -17.27 -7.20 2.43
CA ASN A 86 -17.68 -5.88 2.00
C ASN A 86 -16.78 -5.41 0.85
N SER A 87 -17.39 -4.84 -0.18
CA SER A 87 -16.69 -4.22 -1.29
C SER A 87 -17.52 -3.08 -1.87
N SER A 88 -16.83 -2.10 -2.46
CA SER A 88 -17.46 -0.99 -3.18
C SER A 88 -17.03 -0.99 -4.64
N THR A 89 -17.96 -0.62 -5.52
CA THR A 89 -17.67 -0.37 -6.94
C THR A 89 -17.53 1.11 -7.26
N GLN A 90 -17.53 1.96 -6.23
CA GLN A 90 -17.47 3.40 -6.34
C GLN A 90 -16.05 3.92 -6.11
N ASP A 91 -15.80 5.13 -6.60
CA ASP A 91 -14.54 5.84 -6.41
C ASP A 91 -14.41 6.42 -5.00
N GLY A 92 -13.16 6.71 -4.63
CA GLY A 92 -12.83 7.44 -3.41
C GLY A 92 -13.01 8.93 -3.59
N THR A 93 -13.92 9.55 -2.85
CA THR A 93 -14.30 10.97 -3.04
C THR A 93 -14.33 11.80 -1.76
N SER A 94 -14.32 11.15 -0.59
CA SER A 94 -14.36 11.81 0.71
C SER A 94 -13.08 11.55 1.46
N PHE A 95 -12.34 12.62 1.76
CA PHE A 95 -11.01 12.54 2.37
C PHE A 95 -10.94 13.36 3.66
N LEU A 96 -10.39 12.75 4.70
CA LEU A 96 -10.05 13.46 5.94
C LEU A 96 -8.65 14.05 5.83
N ALA A 97 -8.40 15.15 6.57
CA ALA A 97 -7.12 15.85 6.52
C ALA A 97 -5.95 14.95 6.93
N SER A 98 -5.02 14.76 6.01
CA SER A 98 -3.79 13.98 6.20
C SER A 98 -2.72 14.44 5.19
N PRO A 99 -1.42 14.31 5.52
CA PRO A 99 -0.36 14.41 4.51
C PRO A 99 -0.57 13.46 3.32
N VAL A 100 -1.19 12.30 3.53
CA VAL A 100 -1.49 11.30 2.49
C VAL A 100 -2.54 11.81 1.49
N THR A 101 -3.57 12.51 1.98
CA THR A 101 -4.72 12.97 1.19
C THR A 101 -4.59 14.43 0.72
N ALA A 102 -3.45 15.08 0.96
CA ALA A 102 -3.25 16.48 0.62
C ALA A 102 -3.38 16.73 -0.90
N GLY A 103 -4.42 17.48 -1.28
CA GLY A 103 -4.69 17.80 -2.69
C GLY A 103 -5.31 16.64 -3.49
N VAL A 104 -5.79 15.60 -2.81
CA VAL A 104 -6.55 14.49 -3.42
C VAL A 104 -8.04 14.81 -3.32
N SER A 105 -8.74 14.70 -4.44
CA SER A 105 -10.19 14.95 -4.56
C SER A 105 -10.95 13.77 -5.16
N LEU A 106 -10.26 12.92 -5.92
CA LEU A 106 -10.81 11.70 -6.51
C LEU A 106 -9.73 10.62 -6.59
N VAL A 107 -10.07 9.39 -6.22
CA VAL A 107 -9.22 8.21 -6.40
C VAL A 107 -10.03 7.16 -7.15
N ASP A 108 -9.49 6.66 -8.26
CA ASP A 108 -10.20 5.74 -9.15
C ASP A 108 -10.06 4.29 -8.68
N LEU A 109 -11.15 3.75 -8.15
CA LEU A 109 -11.22 2.42 -7.55
C LEU A 109 -11.91 1.42 -8.51
N SER A 110 -11.80 0.13 -8.22
CA SER A 110 -12.24 -0.96 -9.06
C SER A 110 -12.62 -2.19 -8.24
N SER A 111 -13.79 -2.15 -7.61
CA SER A 111 -14.19 -3.21 -6.68
C SER A 111 -13.25 -3.27 -5.48
N CYS A 112 -13.09 -2.15 -4.76
CA CYS A 112 -12.23 -2.10 -3.59
C CYS A 112 -12.84 -2.88 -2.42
N GLY A 113 -12.01 -3.38 -1.52
CA GLY A 113 -12.44 -3.87 -0.21
C GLY A 113 -12.87 -2.73 0.73
N ASP A 114 -13.14 -3.10 1.97
CA ASP A 114 -13.59 -2.20 3.04
C ASP A 114 -12.79 -2.45 4.32
N LEU A 115 -12.53 -1.40 5.08
CA LEU A 115 -11.81 -1.43 6.35
C LEU A 115 -12.74 -1.16 7.54
N GLU A 116 -12.34 -1.72 8.67
CA GLU A 116 -12.68 -1.21 9.99
C GLU A 116 -11.42 -0.60 10.60
N THR A 117 -11.46 0.71 10.86
CA THR A 117 -10.34 1.41 11.48
C THR A 117 -10.66 1.89 12.90
N THR A 118 -9.78 1.56 13.83
CA THR A 118 -9.85 1.95 15.24
C THR A 118 -8.51 2.52 15.70
N HIS A 119 -8.51 3.24 16.83
CA HIS A 119 -7.28 3.76 17.43
C HIS A 119 -6.31 2.60 17.75
N PRO A 120 -5.01 2.69 17.42
CA PRO A 120 -4.24 3.91 17.10
C PRO A 120 -4.28 4.41 15.66
N ALA A 121 -4.75 3.60 14.71
CA ALA A 121 -4.96 4.07 13.34
C ALA A 121 -6.16 5.03 13.22
N ARG A 122 -6.28 5.63 12.05
CA ARG A 122 -7.46 6.38 11.63
C ARG A 122 -7.73 6.19 10.15
N VAL A 123 -9.01 6.10 9.80
CA VAL A 123 -9.47 6.22 8.43
C VAL A 123 -9.18 7.64 7.92
N ILE A 124 -8.85 7.75 6.64
CA ILE A 124 -8.56 9.02 5.96
C ILE A 124 -9.21 9.14 4.58
N GLY A 125 -9.83 8.07 4.06
CA GLY A 125 -10.57 8.12 2.81
C GLY A 125 -11.78 7.18 2.82
N TYR A 126 -12.87 7.66 2.25
CA TYR A 126 -14.11 6.91 2.04
C TYR A 126 -14.53 6.92 0.56
N THR A 127 -15.16 5.83 0.15
CA THR A 127 -15.83 5.73 -1.16
C THR A 127 -17.11 6.57 -1.18
N ASP A 128 -17.66 6.86 -2.36
CA ASP A 128 -18.93 7.60 -2.52
C ASP A 128 -20.11 6.97 -1.76
N ASP A 129 -20.09 5.64 -1.60
CA ASP A 129 -21.10 4.88 -0.86
C ASP A 129 -20.73 4.64 0.63
N GLY A 130 -19.62 5.23 1.11
CA GLY A 130 -19.30 5.36 2.52
C GLY A 130 -18.43 4.26 3.13
N TYR A 131 -17.81 3.40 2.32
CA TYR A 131 -16.87 2.38 2.79
C TYR A 131 -15.49 2.97 3.08
N GLU A 132 -14.77 2.43 4.07
CA GLU A 132 -13.42 2.86 4.39
C GLU A 132 -12.44 2.20 3.42
N PHE A 133 -11.79 2.97 2.55
CA PHE A 133 -10.83 2.41 1.57
C PHE A 133 -9.39 2.79 1.85
N LEU A 134 -9.16 3.80 2.68
CA LEU A 134 -7.84 4.35 2.97
C LEU A 134 -7.69 4.63 4.46
N ALA A 135 -6.71 3.98 5.09
CA ALA A 135 -6.38 4.16 6.50
C ALA A 135 -4.89 4.47 6.67
N GLN A 136 -4.56 5.09 7.80
CA GLN A 136 -3.19 5.35 8.20
C GLN A 136 -2.95 5.11 9.69
N TYR A 137 -1.72 4.74 10.02
CA TYR A 137 -1.17 4.73 11.36
C TYR A 137 0.08 5.60 11.38
N GLU A 138 0.13 6.54 12.33
CA GLU A 138 1.30 7.38 12.59
C GLU A 138 2.15 6.72 13.67
N GLY A 139 3.36 6.32 13.32
CA GLY A 139 4.30 5.72 14.25
C GLY A 139 4.83 6.76 15.24
N TRP A 140 4.78 6.43 16.53
CA TRP A 140 5.37 7.24 17.61
C TRP A 140 6.53 6.48 18.27
N ASN A 141 7.40 7.20 18.98
CA ASN A 141 8.53 6.63 19.73
C ASN A 141 9.51 5.77 18.90
N GLY A 142 9.72 6.14 17.64
CA GLY A 142 10.61 5.42 16.73
C GLY A 142 9.94 4.34 15.88
N ASN A 143 8.64 4.09 16.06
CA ASN A 143 7.87 3.25 15.14
C ASN A 143 7.72 3.92 13.77
N GLY A 144 7.67 3.11 12.70
CA GLY A 144 7.40 3.57 11.36
C GLY A 144 5.91 3.79 11.08
N ASN A 145 5.65 4.52 10.00
CA ASN A 145 4.31 4.85 9.54
C ASN A 145 3.70 3.70 8.72
N ILE A 146 2.37 3.57 8.75
CA ILE A 146 1.65 2.60 7.92
C ILE A 146 0.57 3.32 7.13
N VAL A 147 0.41 2.96 5.85
CA VAL A 147 -0.74 3.32 5.03
C VAL A 147 -1.35 2.04 4.47
N VAL A 148 -2.68 1.95 4.50
CA VAL A 148 -3.44 0.81 3.99
C VAL A 148 -4.44 1.28 2.95
N LEU A 149 -4.41 0.67 1.77
CA LEU A 149 -5.40 0.84 0.69
C LEU A 149 -6.16 -0.48 0.50
N THR A 150 -7.44 -0.40 0.12
CA THR A 150 -8.26 -1.59 -0.16
C THR A 150 -8.37 -1.96 -1.64
N ASP A 151 -7.58 -1.32 -2.48
CA ASP A 151 -7.60 -1.51 -3.93
C ASP A 151 -6.22 -1.30 -4.52
N THR A 152 -5.84 -2.18 -5.43
CA THR A 152 -4.60 -2.07 -6.20
C THR A 152 -4.71 -1.14 -7.40
N ALA A 153 -5.92 -0.97 -7.94
CA ALA A 153 -6.18 -0.31 -9.21
C ALA A 153 -5.57 1.10 -9.31
N PRO A 154 -5.67 1.99 -8.30
CA PRO A 154 -5.07 3.33 -8.37
C PRO A 154 -3.57 3.32 -8.71
N PHE A 155 -2.85 2.27 -8.32
CA PHE A 155 -1.40 2.17 -8.49
C PHE A 155 -0.96 1.27 -9.65
N THR A 156 -1.87 0.91 -10.55
CA THR A 156 -1.60 0.15 -11.78
C THR A 156 -1.14 1.01 -12.95
N ASN A 157 -0.68 0.37 -14.02
CA ASN A 157 -0.25 1.10 -15.21
C ASN A 157 -1.40 1.71 -15.99
N SER A 158 -2.53 1.05 -16.05
CA SER A 158 -3.68 1.60 -16.75
C SER A 158 -4.24 2.86 -16.08
N ARG A 159 -4.01 3.04 -14.77
CA ARG A 159 -4.62 4.13 -13.99
C ARG A 159 -3.66 5.21 -13.51
N LEU A 160 -2.39 4.93 -13.18
CA LEU A 160 -1.48 5.96 -12.66
C LEU A 160 -1.31 7.24 -13.50
N PRO A 161 -1.35 7.21 -14.85
CA PRO A 161 -1.26 8.45 -15.62
C PRO A 161 -2.46 9.38 -15.47
N TRP A 162 -3.69 8.84 -15.33
CA TRP A 162 -4.93 9.64 -15.44
C TRP A 162 -6.17 9.10 -14.69
N GLY A 163 -6.11 7.94 -14.05
CA GLY A 163 -7.28 7.09 -13.77
C GLY A 163 -7.96 6.61 -15.06
N THR A 164 -8.96 5.75 -14.94
CA THR A 164 -9.91 5.42 -16.01
C THR A 164 -10.72 6.64 -16.44
N SER A 165 -10.95 7.59 -15.53
CA SER A 165 -11.71 8.82 -15.75
C SER A 165 -10.93 9.94 -16.43
N GLY A 166 -9.60 9.86 -16.50
CA GLY A 166 -8.77 10.96 -17.02
C GLY A 166 -8.47 12.06 -15.99
N THR A 167 -9.10 12.00 -14.82
CA THR A 167 -9.15 13.09 -13.83
C THR A 167 -8.85 12.66 -12.40
N ALA A 168 -8.47 11.40 -12.17
CA ALA A 168 -8.19 10.90 -10.82
C ALA A 168 -6.82 11.40 -10.30
N ASP A 169 -6.74 11.61 -9.00
CA ASP A 169 -5.56 12.09 -8.28
C ASP A 169 -4.65 10.93 -7.81
N ASP A 170 -4.75 9.73 -8.42
CA ASP A 170 -4.05 8.51 -8.02
C ASP A 170 -2.53 8.71 -7.90
N LYS A 171 -1.94 9.46 -8.84
CA LYS A 171 -0.52 9.82 -8.80
C LYS A 171 -0.19 10.71 -7.62
N THR A 172 -1.05 11.68 -7.30
CA THR A 172 -0.90 12.55 -6.14
C THR A 172 -0.97 11.73 -4.85
N LEU A 173 -1.94 10.83 -4.74
CA LEU A 173 -2.08 9.91 -3.61
C LEU A 173 -0.84 9.01 -3.45
N LEU A 174 -0.32 8.44 -4.54
CA LEU A 174 0.89 7.61 -4.52
C LEU A 174 2.09 8.40 -3.96
N ILE A 175 2.34 9.60 -4.49
CA ILE A 175 3.48 10.41 -4.07
C ILE A 175 3.34 10.87 -2.61
N ASN A 176 2.14 11.26 -2.20
CA ASN A 176 1.88 11.66 -0.82
C ASN A 176 2.03 10.47 0.15
N THR A 177 1.54 9.29 -0.22
CA THR A 177 1.73 8.04 0.54
C THR A 177 3.21 7.79 0.78
N PHE A 178 4.03 7.78 -0.28
CA PHE A 178 5.46 7.53 -0.14
C PHE A 178 6.20 8.63 0.63
N ARG A 179 5.76 9.89 0.53
CA ARG A 179 6.30 10.98 1.37
C ARG A 179 5.98 10.75 2.85
N PHE A 180 4.73 10.41 3.16
CA PHE A 180 4.30 10.15 4.53
C PHE A 180 5.04 8.96 5.15
N LEU A 181 5.22 7.88 4.38
CA LEU A 181 6.02 6.72 4.82
C LEU A 181 7.48 7.09 5.11
N CYS A 182 8.01 8.14 4.46
CA CYS A 182 9.35 8.68 4.75
C CYS A 182 9.43 9.67 5.91
N LEU A 183 8.32 10.15 6.50
CA LEU A 183 8.35 11.14 7.58
C LEU A 183 8.86 10.59 8.92
N GLY A 184 9.16 9.29 9.01
CA GLY A 184 9.87 8.69 10.13
C GLY A 184 11.34 9.13 10.21
N PRO A 185 12.15 8.55 11.14
CA PRO A 185 13.57 8.87 11.30
C PRO A 185 14.42 8.30 10.15
N ILE A 186 14.21 8.77 8.93
CA ILE A 186 14.95 8.35 7.73
C ILE A 186 15.88 9.49 7.32
N HIS A 187 17.19 9.29 7.51
CA HIS A 187 18.22 10.30 7.27
C HIS A 187 18.93 10.14 5.91
N ARG A 188 18.41 9.29 5.01
CA ARG A 188 19.02 8.93 3.73
C ARG A 188 17.99 8.76 2.61
N VAL A 189 18.48 8.50 1.39
CA VAL A 189 17.64 8.11 0.25
C VAL A 189 16.88 6.82 0.59
N PRO A 190 15.53 6.77 0.49
CA PRO A 190 14.76 5.62 0.95
C PRO A 190 14.92 4.38 0.04
N ASP A 191 15.30 3.27 0.64
CA ASP A 191 15.30 1.93 0.04
C ASP A 191 13.92 1.26 0.24
N VAL A 192 13.28 0.85 -0.85
CA VAL A 192 11.94 0.26 -0.87
C VAL A 192 12.02 -1.21 -1.26
N LEU A 193 11.43 -2.08 -0.47
CA LEU A 193 11.22 -3.49 -0.81
C LEU A 193 9.77 -3.71 -1.24
N ILE A 194 9.58 -4.19 -2.47
CA ILE A 194 8.27 -4.58 -2.99
C ILE A 194 8.20 -6.10 -3.00
N VAL A 195 7.25 -6.66 -2.25
CA VAL A 195 7.00 -8.10 -2.28
C VAL A 195 6.16 -8.42 -3.51
N GLY A 196 6.69 -9.27 -4.39
CA GLY A 196 5.92 -9.78 -5.51
C GLY A 196 4.94 -10.83 -5.01
N ALA A 197 3.64 -10.58 -5.15
CA ALA A 197 2.65 -11.62 -4.91
C ALA A 197 2.87 -12.78 -5.89
N VAL A 198 2.78 -14.00 -5.35
CA VAL A 198 2.75 -15.25 -6.11
C VAL A 198 1.28 -15.50 -6.40
N SER A 199 0.80 -14.99 -7.54
CA SER A 199 -0.61 -14.94 -7.91
C SER A 199 -0.82 -15.55 -9.30
N PRO A 200 -1.97 -16.19 -9.59
CA PRO A 200 -2.36 -16.54 -10.96
C PRO A 200 -2.55 -15.30 -11.84
N TYR A 201 -2.66 -14.09 -11.26
CA TYR A 201 -2.66 -12.77 -11.92
C TYR A 201 -1.26 -12.12 -11.96
N GLN A 202 -0.19 -12.92 -11.99
CA GLN A 202 1.20 -12.47 -12.03
C GLN A 202 1.45 -11.29 -13.01
N ALA A 203 0.77 -11.27 -14.15
CA ALA A 203 0.87 -10.19 -15.14
C ALA A 203 0.39 -8.81 -14.64
N TYR A 204 -0.64 -8.76 -13.78
CA TYR A 204 -1.16 -7.53 -13.19
C TYR A 204 -0.21 -6.98 -12.11
N LEU A 205 0.40 -7.87 -11.34
CA LEU A 205 1.41 -7.50 -10.34
C LEU A 205 2.73 -7.08 -10.99
N ASP A 206 3.11 -7.72 -12.09
CA ASP A 206 4.27 -7.34 -12.88
C ASP A 206 4.07 -5.97 -13.54
N ASP A 207 2.82 -5.61 -13.86
CA ASP A 207 2.42 -4.28 -14.33
C ASP A 207 2.61 -3.22 -13.23
N VAL A 208 2.05 -3.42 -12.03
CA VAL A 208 2.26 -2.55 -10.85
C VAL A 208 3.75 -2.38 -10.55
N LYS A 209 4.52 -3.48 -10.56
CA LYS A 209 5.99 -3.44 -10.41
C LYS A 209 6.64 -2.58 -11.47
N ALA A 210 6.28 -2.76 -12.74
CA ALA A 210 6.88 -2.06 -13.87
C ALA A 210 6.71 -0.52 -13.79
N LYS A 211 5.67 0.04 -13.14
CA LYS A 211 5.60 1.51 -12.95
C LYS A 211 6.09 2.01 -11.62
N LEU A 212 5.99 1.23 -10.54
CA LEU A 212 6.71 1.57 -9.33
C LEU A 212 8.19 1.74 -9.68
N ASP A 213 8.71 0.81 -10.48
CA ASP A 213 10.08 0.74 -10.95
C ASP A 213 10.40 1.63 -12.17
N GLY A 214 9.39 2.12 -12.90
CA GLY A 214 9.59 3.05 -14.01
C GLY A 214 10.16 2.41 -15.27
N THR A 215 10.09 1.08 -15.41
CA THR A 215 10.36 0.34 -16.66
C THR A 215 9.10 0.18 -17.52
N GLY A 216 7.92 0.49 -16.97
CA GLY A 216 6.64 0.59 -17.67
C GLY A 216 6.62 1.82 -18.58
N TYR A 217 6.26 1.59 -19.85
CA TYR A 217 6.35 2.51 -20.97
C TYR A 217 5.94 3.96 -20.62
N PHE A 218 6.92 4.87 -20.64
CA PHE A 218 6.66 6.29 -20.86
C PHE A 218 6.45 6.46 -22.37
N ASP A 219 5.20 6.56 -22.82
CA ASP A 219 5.00 7.32 -24.05
C ASP A 219 5.37 8.76 -23.73
N ASN A 220 6.50 9.16 -24.30
CA ASN A 220 6.95 10.54 -24.38
C ASN A 220 5.79 11.41 -24.86
N VAL A 221 5.32 12.30 -24.00
CA VAL A 221 4.68 13.53 -24.47
C VAL A 221 5.24 14.68 -23.63
N GLY A 222 5.96 15.55 -24.32
CA GLY A 222 6.48 16.80 -23.77
C GLY A 222 5.42 17.89 -23.69
#